data_AF-A0A1Q8BV61-F1
#
_entry.id   AF-A0A1Q8BV61-F1
#
_cell.length_a   1.000
_cell.length_b   1.000
_cell.length_c   1.000
_cell.angle_alpha   90.00
_cell.angle_beta   90.00
_cell.angle_gamma   90.00
#
_symmetry.space_group_name_H-M   'P 1'
#
loop_
_entity.id
_entity.type
_entity.pdbx_description
1 polymer ?
#
loop_
_entity_poly.entity_id
_entity_poly.type
_entity_poly.pdbx_seq_one_letter_code
_entity_poly.pdbx_strand_id
1 'polypeptide(L)'
;MVSEQPTAAQPTVARSSQPAPVGVRGCRIEPCAVLASAAVAGTSVELLADAGARSGRLRIGGPSSGTVIETTVTDLGVTLTRSSLTCLARALSACLVLGEYQGGTAGQVVVGRSGHWSSLAKPFVSDAGYLALAEVTGRLSGPEVVAVQHECDRTADSGCADAPVFAQVFATTGVEVQCTRRYPSLEAMPGYPSVTLADPDLSPC
;
A
#
# COMPACT_ATOMS: atom_id res chain seq x y z
N MET A 1 12.83 -60.74 -37.91
CA MET A 1 12.06 -59.51 -38.12
C MET A 1 11.04 -59.39 -36.99
N VAL A 2 11.38 -58.67 -35.94
CA VAL A 2 10.44 -58.16 -34.93
C VAL A 2 10.98 -56.78 -34.55
N SER A 3 10.20 -55.74 -34.81
CA SER A 3 10.48 -54.35 -34.48
C SER A 3 9.84 -54.03 -33.13
N GLU A 4 10.60 -53.56 -32.15
CA GLU A 4 10.07 -52.97 -30.92
C GLU A 4 10.10 -51.44 -31.03
N GLN A 5 8.93 -50.82 -30.89
CA GLN A 5 8.73 -49.37 -30.87
C GLN A 5 9.09 -48.77 -29.49
N PRO A 6 9.60 -47.54 -29.41
CA PRO A 6 9.78 -46.83 -28.14
C PRO A 6 8.46 -46.23 -27.64
N THR A 7 8.14 -46.49 -26.38
CA THR A 7 7.04 -45.86 -25.63
C THR A 7 7.30 -44.36 -25.46
N ALA A 8 6.38 -43.54 -25.98
CA ALA A 8 6.35 -42.10 -25.77
C ALA A 8 5.92 -41.76 -24.34
N ALA A 9 6.72 -40.98 -23.62
CA ALA A 9 6.35 -40.40 -22.34
C ALA A 9 5.30 -39.30 -22.56
N GLN A 10 4.18 -39.37 -21.85
CA GLN A 10 3.13 -38.36 -21.90
C GLN A 10 3.54 -37.09 -21.14
N PRO A 11 3.22 -35.89 -21.66
CA PRO A 11 3.50 -34.63 -20.98
C PRO A 11 2.57 -34.44 -19.77
N THR A 12 3.16 -34.27 -18.59
CA THR A 12 2.47 -33.87 -17.36
C THR A 12 1.85 -32.48 -17.54
N VAL A 13 0.53 -32.43 -17.67
CA VAL A 13 -0.24 -31.18 -17.66
C VAL A 13 -0.08 -30.53 -16.29
N ALA A 14 0.60 -29.39 -16.23
CA ALA A 14 0.65 -28.54 -15.06
C ALA A 14 -0.79 -28.11 -14.71
N ARG A 15 -1.29 -28.56 -13.55
CA ARG A 15 -2.57 -28.10 -13.03
C ARG A 15 -2.41 -26.64 -12.63
N SER A 16 -3.09 -25.75 -13.36
CA SER A 16 -3.29 -24.37 -12.95
C SER A 16 -3.96 -24.38 -11.57
N SER A 17 -3.25 -23.92 -10.54
CA SER A 17 -3.78 -23.80 -9.19
C SER A 17 -4.76 -22.62 -9.14
N GLN A 18 -6.04 -22.94 -9.24
CA GLN A 18 -7.12 -21.99 -9.04
C GLN A 18 -7.04 -21.46 -7.59
N PRO A 19 -7.18 -20.14 -7.33
CA PRO A 19 -7.17 -19.61 -5.97
C PRO A 19 -8.28 -20.27 -5.14
N ALA A 20 -7.96 -20.67 -3.90
CA ALA A 20 -8.93 -21.26 -2.99
C ALA A 20 -10.15 -20.32 -2.79
N PRO A 21 -11.37 -20.88 -2.66
CA PRO A 21 -12.57 -20.07 -2.46
C PRO A 21 -12.44 -19.24 -1.17
N VAL A 22 -12.80 -17.97 -1.29
CA VAL A 22 -12.82 -17.00 -0.19
C VAL A 22 -13.94 -17.36 0.77
N GLY A 23 -13.65 -17.50 2.07
CA GLY A 23 -14.69 -17.65 3.09
C GLY A 23 -15.62 -16.44 3.10
N VAL A 24 -16.89 -16.62 3.50
CA VAL A 24 -17.95 -15.58 3.49
C VAL A 24 -17.55 -14.30 4.25
N ARG A 25 -16.53 -14.39 5.10
CA ARG A 25 -15.97 -13.27 5.89
C ARG A 25 -14.79 -12.55 5.25
N GLY A 26 -14.33 -13.00 4.09
CA GLY A 26 -13.40 -12.26 3.27
C GLY A 26 -11.94 -12.32 3.70
N CYS A 27 -11.39 -13.44 4.19
CA CYS A 27 -9.93 -13.68 4.16
C CYS A 27 -9.61 -15.07 3.62
N ARG A 28 -8.32 -15.29 3.37
CA ARG A 28 -7.78 -16.56 2.88
C ARG A 28 -7.61 -17.60 4.00
N ILE A 29 -7.32 -17.14 5.21
CA ILE A 29 -7.13 -17.96 6.43
C ILE A 29 -8.10 -17.45 7.49
N GLU A 30 -8.95 -18.34 8.01
CA GLU A 30 -9.89 -18.04 9.09
C GLU A 30 -9.27 -18.36 10.47
N PRO A 31 -9.64 -17.64 11.54
CA PRO A 31 -10.64 -16.56 11.59
C PRO A 31 -10.10 -15.21 11.12
N CYS A 32 -10.94 -14.47 10.40
CA CYS A 32 -10.73 -13.06 10.09
C CYS A 32 -11.19 -12.16 11.23
N ALA A 33 -10.39 -11.15 11.56
CA ALA A 33 -10.81 -10.06 12.43
C ALA A 33 -10.73 -8.72 11.69
N VAL A 34 -11.63 -7.81 12.02
CA VAL A 34 -11.51 -6.40 11.63
C VAL A 34 -10.42 -5.79 12.52
N LEU A 35 -9.33 -5.34 11.89
CA LEU A 35 -8.24 -4.64 12.58
C LEU A 35 -8.55 -3.15 12.75
N ALA A 36 -9.08 -2.53 11.70
CA ALA A 36 -9.35 -1.11 11.64
C ALA A 36 -10.57 -0.83 10.77
N SER A 37 -11.25 0.29 11.05
CA SER A 37 -12.38 0.77 10.28
C SER A 37 -12.26 2.28 10.08
N ALA A 38 -12.65 2.75 8.90
CA ALA A 38 -12.70 4.16 8.54
C ALA A 38 -14.00 4.46 7.77
N ALA A 39 -14.49 5.70 7.87
CA ALA A 39 -15.57 6.20 7.02
C ALA A 39 -14.98 7.22 6.05
N VAL A 40 -15.21 7.02 4.75
CA VAL A 40 -14.68 7.88 3.68
C VAL A 40 -15.80 8.25 2.71
N ALA A 41 -16.15 9.53 2.67
CA ALA A 41 -17.29 10.05 1.88
C ALA A 41 -18.60 9.25 2.10
N GLY A 42 -18.91 8.90 3.35
CA GLY A 42 -20.10 8.11 3.72
C GLY A 42 -19.99 6.60 3.42
N THR A 43 -18.89 6.12 2.86
CA THR A 43 -18.62 4.69 2.63
C THR A 43 -17.81 4.12 3.78
N SER A 44 -18.24 2.99 4.35
CA SER A 44 -17.48 2.25 5.35
C SER A 44 -16.35 1.46 4.69
N VAL A 45 -15.13 1.58 5.22
CA VAL A 45 -13.94 0.82 4.81
C VAL A 45 -13.38 0.10 6.02
N GLU A 46 -13.18 -1.20 5.91
CA GLU A 46 -12.68 -2.04 7.00
C GLU A 46 -11.45 -2.81 6.53
N LEU A 47 -10.36 -2.75 7.30
CA LEU A 47 -9.19 -3.59 7.12
C LEU A 47 -9.41 -4.88 7.91
N LEU A 48 -9.53 -5.99 7.20
CA LEU A 48 -9.58 -7.33 7.77
C LEU A 48 -8.20 -7.95 7.69
N ALA A 49 -7.84 -8.74 8.70
CA ALA A 49 -6.65 -9.58 8.65
C ALA A 49 -6.89 -10.95 9.28
N ASP A 50 -6.03 -11.89 8.93
CA ASP A 50 -5.94 -13.19 9.58
C ASP A 50 -5.34 -13.10 11.00
N ALA A 51 -5.33 -14.21 11.74
CA ALA A 51 -4.85 -14.26 13.12
C ALA A 51 -3.38 -13.84 13.29
N GLY A 52 -2.55 -13.97 12.23
CA GLY A 52 -1.16 -13.54 12.22
C GLY A 52 -0.95 -12.12 11.70
N ALA A 53 -2.00 -11.47 11.22
CA ALA A 53 -1.96 -10.21 10.49
C ALA A 53 -0.98 -10.17 9.30
N ARG A 54 -0.79 -11.32 8.64
CA ARG A 54 0.09 -11.52 7.47
C ARG A 54 -0.67 -11.74 6.17
N SER A 55 -2.00 -11.73 6.24
CA SER A 55 -2.87 -11.62 5.08
C SER A 55 -3.94 -10.60 5.41
N GLY A 56 -4.15 -9.64 4.52
CA GLY A 56 -5.13 -8.58 4.71
C GLY A 56 -6.03 -8.36 3.51
N ARG A 57 -7.20 -7.78 3.77
CA ARG A 57 -8.16 -7.34 2.76
C ARG A 57 -8.88 -6.07 3.22
N LEU A 58 -9.21 -5.21 2.28
CA LEU A 58 -10.11 -4.09 2.49
C LEU A 58 -11.51 -4.46 2.07
N ARG A 59 -12.47 -4.37 2.99
CA ARG A 59 -13.90 -4.45 2.69
C ARG A 59 -14.49 -3.04 2.65
N ILE A 60 -15.12 -2.70 1.53
CA ILE A 60 -15.57 -1.35 1.22
C ILE A 60 -17.06 -1.37 0.91
N GLY A 61 -17.89 -0.65 1.67
CA GLY A 61 -19.35 -0.70 1.59
C GLY A 61 -20.01 -1.61 2.65
N GLY A 62 -19.23 -2.12 3.60
CA GLY A 62 -19.74 -2.88 4.75
C GLY A 62 -19.90 -4.40 4.49
N PRO A 63 -20.43 -5.15 5.49
CA PRO A 63 -20.33 -6.60 5.54
C PRO A 63 -21.19 -7.38 4.54
N SER A 64 -22.30 -6.80 4.06
CA SER A 64 -23.30 -7.53 3.25
C SER A 64 -23.26 -7.22 1.75
N SER A 65 -22.70 -6.07 1.36
CA SER A 65 -22.68 -5.60 -0.04
C SER A 65 -21.34 -4.99 -0.44
N GLY A 66 -20.32 -5.14 0.42
CA GLY A 66 -19.04 -4.50 0.20
C GLY A 66 -18.19 -5.18 -0.87
N THR A 67 -17.44 -4.37 -1.62
CA THR A 67 -16.35 -4.85 -2.47
C THR A 67 -15.18 -5.25 -1.57
N VAL A 68 -14.54 -6.38 -1.87
CA VAL A 68 -13.34 -6.84 -1.14
C VAL A 68 -12.14 -6.73 -2.05
N ILE A 69 -11.12 -6.01 -1.61
CA ILE A 69 -9.84 -5.82 -2.31
C ILE A 69 -8.74 -6.46 -1.47
N GLU A 70 -7.93 -7.31 -2.09
CA GLU A 70 -6.79 -7.95 -1.42
C GLU A 70 -5.67 -6.93 -1.15
N THR A 71 -5.06 -7.02 0.03
CA THR A 71 -3.88 -6.22 0.33
C THR A 71 -2.63 -6.98 -0.11
N THR A 72 -1.85 -6.41 -1.01
CA THR A 72 -0.58 -6.97 -1.50
C THR A 72 0.62 -6.49 -0.69
N VAL A 73 0.45 -5.50 0.19
CA VAL A 73 1.55 -5.00 1.05
C VAL A 73 2.07 -6.10 1.99
N THR A 74 1.23 -7.06 2.38
CA THR A 74 1.63 -8.22 3.19
C THR A 74 2.55 -9.19 2.44
N ASP A 75 2.52 -9.19 1.10
CA ASP A 75 3.43 -10.01 0.28
C ASP A 75 4.89 -9.52 0.39
N LEU A 76 5.08 -8.27 0.82
CA LEU A 76 6.39 -7.71 1.17
C LEU A 76 6.87 -8.09 2.57
N GLY A 77 6.06 -8.83 3.34
CA GLY A 77 6.36 -9.19 4.73
C GLY A 77 5.84 -8.19 5.77
N VAL A 78 5.04 -7.20 5.36
CA VAL A 78 4.39 -6.27 6.29
C VAL A 78 3.40 -7.02 7.19
N THR A 79 3.44 -6.72 8.49
CA THR A 79 2.43 -7.19 9.44
C THR A 79 1.43 -6.06 9.70
N LEU A 80 0.14 -6.36 9.55
CA LEU A 80 -0.93 -5.36 9.70
C LEU A 80 -1.29 -5.14 11.17
N THR A 81 -1.68 -3.91 11.51
CA THR A 81 -2.11 -3.52 12.84
C THR A 81 -3.37 -2.65 12.78
N ARG A 82 -3.85 -2.17 13.94
CA ARG A 82 -4.99 -1.24 13.99
C ARG A 82 -4.68 0.14 13.39
N SER A 83 -3.40 0.53 13.30
CA SER A 83 -2.97 1.78 12.68
C SER A 83 -2.61 1.63 11.19
N SER A 84 -2.72 0.42 10.64
CA SER A 84 -2.38 0.15 9.25
C SER A 84 -3.35 0.75 8.24
N LEU A 85 -4.51 1.27 8.65
CA LEU A 85 -5.51 1.86 7.74
C LEU A 85 -5.66 3.35 7.98
N THR A 86 -5.42 4.15 6.95
CA THR A 86 -5.78 5.57 6.89
C THR A 86 -6.55 5.84 5.61
N CYS A 87 -7.62 6.65 5.67
CA CYS A 87 -8.40 7.03 4.49
C CYS A 87 -8.60 8.55 4.45
N LEU A 88 -8.62 9.11 3.24
CA LEU A 88 -8.86 10.53 3.00
C LEU A 88 -9.86 10.70 1.85
N ALA A 89 -10.87 11.54 2.07
CA ALA A 89 -11.95 11.79 1.12
C ALA A 89 -11.73 13.09 0.34
N ARG A 90 -11.85 13.02 -0.98
CA ARG A 90 -11.86 14.14 -1.93
C ARG A 90 -12.85 13.82 -3.07
N ALA A 91 -12.73 14.48 -4.22
CA ALA A 91 -13.46 14.06 -5.42
C ALA A 91 -13.10 12.62 -5.86
N LEU A 92 -11.84 12.23 -5.63
CA LEU A 92 -11.36 10.85 -5.63
C LEU A 92 -10.94 10.48 -4.20
N SER A 93 -11.67 9.59 -3.56
CA SER A 93 -11.32 9.09 -2.22
C SER A 93 -10.14 8.12 -2.31
N ALA A 94 -9.33 8.03 -1.26
CA ALA A 94 -8.28 7.02 -1.16
C ALA A 94 -8.15 6.47 0.25
N CYS A 95 -7.71 5.21 0.33
CA CYS A 95 -7.25 4.57 1.54
C CYS A 95 -5.84 4.03 1.32
N LEU A 96 -4.99 4.20 2.33
CA LEU A 96 -3.64 3.67 2.41
C LEU A 96 -3.62 2.56 3.46
N VAL A 97 -3.22 1.38 3.02
CA VAL A 97 -2.89 0.25 3.91
C VAL A 97 -1.39 0.18 4.05
N LEU A 98 -0.85 0.35 5.25
CA LEU A 98 0.59 0.46 5.47
C LEU A 98 1.09 -0.32 6.68
N GLY A 99 2.41 -0.54 6.73
CA GLY A 99 3.09 -1.05 7.92
C GLY A 99 4.60 -1.12 7.72
N GLU A 100 5.29 -1.60 8.75
CA GLU A 100 6.75 -1.66 8.78
C GLU A 100 7.31 -2.59 7.71
N TYR A 101 8.35 -2.13 7.00
CA TYR A 101 9.02 -2.88 5.94
C TYR A 101 10.50 -2.50 5.87
N GLN A 102 11.40 -3.47 6.09
CA GLN A 102 12.85 -3.31 5.91
C GLN A 102 13.41 -2.01 6.56
N GLY A 103 13.07 -1.79 7.84
CA GLY A 103 13.50 -0.60 8.60
C GLY A 103 12.81 0.72 8.20
N GLY A 104 11.87 0.69 7.25
CA GLY A 104 11.01 1.81 6.88
C GLY A 104 9.53 1.42 6.89
N THR A 105 8.77 1.93 5.92
CA THR A 105 7.34 1.67 5.79
C THR A 105 6.98 1.37 4.35
N ALA A 106 6.14 0.37 4.12
CA ALA A 106 5.54 0.11 2.81
C ALA A 106 4.02 0.26 2.90
N GLY A 107 3.41 0.66 1.79
CA GLY A 107 1.97 0.85 1.75
C GLY A 107 1.36 0.67 0.37
N GLN A 108 0.10 0.27 0.37
CA GLN A 108 -0.73 0.09 -0.81
C GLN A 108 -1.86 1.12 -0.77
N VAL A 109 -2.06 1.80 -1.90
CA VAL A 109 -3.18 2.73 -2.07
C VAL A 109 -4.33 2.05 -2.80
N VAL A 110 -5.52 2.26 -2.27
CA VAL A 110 -6.80 1.89 -2.89
C VAL A 110 -7.61 3.17 -3.09
N VAL A 111 -7.97 3.44 -4.33
CA VAL A 111 -8.72 4.64 -4.72
C VAL A 111 -10.17 4.31 -5.00
N GLY A 112 -11.06 5.28 -4.75
CA GLY A 112 -12.50 5.14 -4.88
C GLY A 112 -13.14 6.35 -5.55
N ARG A 113 -13.91 6.12 -6.61
CA ARG A 113 -14.72 7.14 -7.27
C ARG A 113 -16.10 6.59 -7.60
N SER A 114 -17.14 7.32 -7.20
CA SER A 114 -18.53 6.99 -7.55
C SER A 114 -18.90 5.54 -7.21
N GLY A 115 -18.43 5.03 -6.06
CA GLY A 115 -18.68 3.66 -5.61
C GLY A 115 -17.78 2.58 -6.21
N HIS A 116 -16.95 2.90 -7.21
CA HIS A 116 -15.98 1.98 -7.78
C HIS A 116 -14.62 2.14 -7.10
N TRP A 117 -14.05 1.02 -6.64
CA TRP A 117 -12.78 0.99 -5.92
C TRP A 117 -11.76 0.08 -6.60
N SER A 118 -10.50 0.50 -6.62
CA SER A 118 -9.40 -0.26 -7.22
C SER A 118 -8.08 0.02 -6.50
N SER A 119 -7.23 -1.01 -6.40
CA SER A 119 -5.87 -0.87 -5.91
C SER A 119 -4.91 -0.41 -7.00
N LEU A 120 -3.87 0.32 -6.63
CA LEU A 120 -2.72 0.51 -7.49
C LEU A 120 -1.87 -0.77 -7.56
N ALA A 121 -1.19 -0.97 -8.69
CA ALA A 121 -0.39 -2.16 -8.93
C ALA A 121 0.92 -2.20 -8.13
N LYS A 122 1.51 -1.03 -7.83
CA LYS A 122 2.79 -0.93 -7.14
C LYS A 122 2.60 -0.38 -5.72
N PRO A 123 3.29 -0.95 -4.72
CA PRO A 123 3.35 -0.37 -3.39
C PRO A 123 4.21 0.89 -3.39
N PHE A 124 3.91 1.81 -2.48
CA PHE A 124 4.79 2.91 -2.11
C PHE A 124 5.67 2.46 -0.96
N VAL A 125 6.92 2.93 -0.95
CA VAL A 125 7.87 2.64 0.12
C VAL A 125 8.44 3.96 0.60
N SER A 126 8.49 4.13 1.91
CA SER A 126 9.29 5.14 2.57
C SER A 126 10.42 4.45 3.29
N ASP A 127 11.62 4.92 3.00
CA ASP A 127 12.82 4.41 3.59
C ASP A 127 13.17 5.19 4.90
N ALA A 128 12.59 6.37 5.12
CA ALA A 128 12.72 7.11 6.37
C ALA A 128 11.63 6.78 7.39
N GLY A 129 10.74 5.83 7.08
CA GLY A 129 9.70 5.38 8.01
C GLY A 129 8.46 6.30 8.08
N TYR A 130 8.29 7.22 7.13
CA TYR A 130 7.09 8.06 7.03
C TYR A 130 6.41 7.89 5.68
N LEU A 131 5.21 7.30 5.72
CA LEU A 131 4.33 7.13 4.57
C LEU A 131 2.90 7.53 4.94
N ALA A 132 2.32 8.49 4.25
CA ALA A 132 0.98 9.01 4.57
C ALA A 132 0.18 9.40 3.33
N LEU A 133 -1.15 9.51 3.49
CA LEU A 133 -2.00 10.26 2.58
C LEU A 133 -2.14 11.69 3.10
N ALA A 134 -1.98 12.67 2.21
CA ALA A 134 -2.16 14.07 2.53
C ALA A 134 -2.83 14.81 1.37
N GLU A 135 -3.31 16.02 1.64
CA GLU A 135 -3.62 17.00 0.60
C GLU A 135 -2.48 18.01 0.55
N VAL A 136 -1.63 17.92 -0.45
CA VAL A 136 -0.41 18.75 -0.53
C VAL A 136 -0.59 19.87 -1.54
N THR A 137 -0.96 19.54 -2.78
CA THR A 137 -1.05 20.54 -3.85
C THR A 137 -2.38 21.26 -3.86
N GLY A 138 -3.44 20.61 -3.37
CA GLY A 138 -4.83 21.07 -3.46
C GLY A 138 -5.40 21.11 -4.89
N ARG A 139 -4.60 20.81 -5.92
CA ARG A 139 -4.97 20.90 -7.35
C ARG A 139 -5.48 19.58 -7.91
N LEU A 140 -5.06 18.46 -7.33
CA LEU A 140 -5.46 17.13 -7.77
C LEU A 140 -6.85 16.75 -7.24
N SER A 141 -7.53 15.88 -7.98
CA SER A 141 -8.88 15.41 -7.62
C SER A 141 -8.89 14.50 -6.39
N GLY A 142 -7.76 13.86 -6.07
CA GLY A 142 -7.59 12.96 -4.93
C GLY A 142 -6.47 13.42 -4.02
N PRO A 143 -6.33 12.77 -2.84
CA PRO A 143 -5.14 12.96 -2.00
C PRO A 143 -3.87 12.53 -2.75
N GLU A 144 -2.74 12.97 -2.23
CA GLU A 144 -1.40 12.57 -2.61
C GLU A 144 -0.80 11.61 -1.57
N VAL A 145 0.15 10.80 -2.01
CA VAL A 145 0.98 9.95 -1.14
C VAL A 145 2.27 10.69 -0.85
N VAL A 146 2.59 10.86 0.43
CA VAL A 146 3.84 11.43 0.90
C VAL A 146 4.72 10.28 1.40
N ALA A 147 5.86 10.05 0.74
CA ALA A 147 6.84 9.05 1.15
C ALA A 147 8.18 9.76 1.42
N VAL A 148 8.68 9.67 2.66
CA VAL A 148 9.97 10.26 3.01
C VAL A 148 11.09 9.28 2.72
N GLN A 149 12.12 9.75 2.03
CA GLN A 149 13.31 8.99 1.68
C GLN A 149 14.56 9.66 2.25
N HIS A 150 15.60 8.88 2.55
CA HIS A 150 16.96 9.33 2.71
C HIS A 150 17.59 9.58 1.35
N GLU A 151 18.50 10.55 1.29
CA GLU A 151 19.24 10.91 0.09
C GLU A 151 20.48 10.00 -0.10
N CYS A 152 20.25 8.71 -0.32
CA CYS A 152 21.31 7.70 -0.51
C CYS A 152 20.75 6.40 -1.10
N ASP A 153 21.63 5.50 -1.54
CA ASP A 153 21.25 4.15 -1.93
C ASP A 153 21.49 3.20 -0.75
N ARG A 154 20.43 2.80 -0.04
CA ARG A 154 20.55 1.86 1.08
C ARG A 154 21.20 0.52 0.74
N THR A 155 21.13 0.10 -0.51
CA THR A 155 21.72 -1.19 -0.92
C THR A 155 23.23 -1.10 -1.09
N ALA A 156 23.75 0.13 -1.28
CA ALA A 156 25.16 0.42 -1.46
C ALA A 156 25.81 1.11 -0.23
N ASP A 157 25.04 1.88 0.53
CA ASP A 157 25.53 2.82 1.54
C ASP A 157 25.12 2.40 2.97
N SER A 158 26.07 1.91 3.75
CA SER A 158 25.83 1.51 5.15
C SER A 158 25.52 2.68 6.09
N GLY A 159 25.86 3.92 5.70
CA GLY A 159 25.56 5.15 6.45
C GLY A 159 24.25 5.82 6.03
N CYS A 160 23.41 5.16 5.22
CA CYS A 160 22.23 5.78 4.63
C CYS A 160 21.21 6.27 5.67
N ALA A 161 21.16 5.63 6.84
CA ALA A 161 20.29 6.06 7.95
C ALA A 161 20.65 7.44 8.55
N ASP A 162 21.88 7.93 8.32
CA ASP A 162 22.33 9.26 8.78
C ASP A 162 22.24 10.34 7.68
N ALA A 163 21.80 9.97 6.47
CA ALA A 163 21.71 10.90 5.36
C ALA A 163 20.52 11.86 5.54
N PRO A 164 20.59 13.09 4.97
CA PRO A 164 19.44 13.98 4.89
C PRO A 164 18.24 13.30 4.23
N VAL A 165 17.04 13.72 4.61
CA VAL A 165 15.79 13.19 4.07
C VAL A 165 15.06 14.21 3.20
N PHE A 166 14.17 13.72 2.35
CA PHE A 166 13.23 14.51 1.56
C PHE A 166 11.93 13.74 1.39
N ALA A 167 10.81 14.46 1.22
CA ALA A 167 9.55 13.83 0.86
C ALA A 167 9.39 13.80 -0.66
N GLN A 168 9.09 12.61 -1.19
CA GLN A 168 8.51 12.43 -2.52
C GLN A 168 6.99 12.47 -2.40
N VAL A 169 6.36 13.31 -3.24
CA VAL A 169 4.91 13.41 -3.32
C VAL A 169 4.45 12.74 -4.60
N PHE A 170 3.55 11.77 -4.48
CA PHE A 170 2.97 11.05 -5.60
C PHE A 170 1.48 11.33 -5.70
N ALA A 171 0.96 11.46 -6.91
CA ALA A 171 -0.46 11.36 -7.15
C ALA A 171 -0.95 9.95 -6.77
N THR A 172 -2.23 9.82 -6.45
CA THR A 172 -2.89 8.51 -6.22
C THR A 172 -2.96 7.61 -7.47
N THR A 173 -2.36 8.02 -8.59
CA THR A 173 -2.08 7.18 -9.77
C THR A 173 -0.71 6.51 -9.71
N GLY A 174 0.15 6.87 -8.75
CA GLY A 174 1.54 6.44 -8.65
C GLY A 174 2.53 7.32 -9.42
N VAL A 175 2.06 8.36 -10.10
CA VAL A 175 2.93 9.32 -10.79
C VAL A 175 3.57 10.26 -9.77
N GLU A 176 4.90 10.40 -9.82
CA GLU A 176 5.62 11.39 -9.02
C GLU A 176 5.18 12.80 -9.43
N VAL A 177 4.82 13.60 -8.44
CA VAL A 177 4.43 14.99 -8.62
C VAL A 177 5.68 15.84 -8.48
N GLN A 178 6.24 15.90 -7.27
CA GLN A 178 7.35 16.77 -6.89
C GLN A 178 7.98 16.27 -5.57
N CYS A 179 9.11 16.86 -5.21
CA CYS A 179 9.83 16.58 -3.98
C CYS A 179 9.92 17.82 -3.11
N THR A 180 10.08 17.66 -1.80
CA THR A 180 10.49 18.76 -0.94
C THR A 180 11.98 19.06 -1.12
N ARG A 181 12.43 20.20 -0.60
CA ARG A 181 13.86 20.35 -0.25
C ARG A 181 14.31 19.28 0.74
N ARG A 182 15.62 19.22 0.97
CA ARG A 182 16.23 18.33 1.96
C ARG A 182 16.07 18.87 3.37
N TYR A 183 15.96 17.93 4.31
CA TYR A 183 15.94 18.15 5.75
C TYR A 183 17.02 17.27 6.40
N PRO A 184 17.66 17.72 7.49
CA PRO A 184 18.72 16.93 8.12
C PRO A 184 18.22 15.62 8.74
N SER A 185 16.93 15.52 9.07
CA SER A 185 16.28 14.31 9.56
C SER A 185 14.76 14.41 9.37
N LEU A 186 14.05 13.30 9.60
CA LEU A 186 12.58 13.26 9.56
C LEU A 186 11.95 14.21 10.59
N GLU A 187 12.54 14.32 11.79
CA GLU A 187 12.08 15.20 12.87
C GLU A 187 12.19 16.69 12.51
N ALA A 188 13.08 17.03 11.59
CA ALA A 188 13.24 18.41 11.10
C ALA A 188 12.22 18.78 10.01
N MET A 189 11.40 17.83 9.55
CA MET A 189 10.36 18.11 8.57
C MET A 189 9.19 18.90 9.17
N PRO A 190 8.55 19.80 8.40
CA PRO A 190 7.42 20.58 8.88
C PRO A 190 6.27 19.67 9.36
N GLY A 191 5.79 19.92 10.58
CA GLY A 191 4.63 19.20 11.16
C GLY A 191 4.93 17.83 11.78
N TYR A 192 6.18 17.36 11.78
CA TYR A 192 6.54 16.08 12.43
C TYR A 192 5.99 15.99 13.88
N PRO A 193 5.38 14.86 14.31
CA PRO A 193 5.33 13.54 13.65
C PRO A 193 4.27 13.36 12.57
N SER A 194 3.46 14.38 12.29
CA SER A 194 2.43 14.37 11.24
C SER A 194 2.81 15.37 10.15
N VAL A 195 3.78 14.99 9.32
CA VAL A 195 4.36 15.85 8.28
C VAL A 195 3.27 16.57 7.49
N THR A 196 3.33 17.90 7.51
CA THR A 196 2.37 18.79 6.88
C THR A 196 3.08 19.58 5.80
N LEU A 197 2.79 19.29 4.54
CA LEU A 197 3.38 19.92 3.37
C LEU A 197 2.31 20.71 2.62
N ALA A 198 2.73 21.76 1.93
CA ALA A 198 1.91 22.51 0.99
C ALA A 198 2.63 22.66 -0.35
N ASP A 199 1.88 23.04 -1.40
CA ASP A 199 2.42 23.28 -2.75
C ASP A 199 3.72 24.12 -2.80
N PRO A 200 3.89 25.20 -2.00
CA PRO A 200 5.13 25.99 -2.01
C PRO A 200 6.36 25.28 -1.43
N ASP A 201 6.17 24.18 -0.69
CA ASP A 201 7.27 23.38 -0.16
C ASP A 201 7.90 22.47 -1.22
N LEU A 202 7.26 22.37 -2.40
CA LEU A 202 7.60 21.42 -3.45
C LEU A 202 8.42 22.04 -4.58
N SER A 203 9.38 21.27 -5.08
CA SER A 203 10.20 21.54 -6.25
C SER A 203 10.30 20.28 -7.12
N PRO A 204 10.72 20.38 -8.39
CA PRO A 204 11.09 19.18 -9.14
C PRO A 204 12.04 18.29 -8.34
N CYS A 205 11.81 16.99 -8.40
CA CYS A 205 12.80 15.97 -8.08
C CYS A 205 13.85 15.96 -9.21
#